data_AF-A0A5C8QP06-F1
#
_entry.id   AF-A0A5C8QP06-F1
#
_cell.length_a   1.000
_cell.length_b   1.000
_cell.length_c   1.000
_cell.angle_alpha   90.00
_cell.angle_beta   90.00
_cell.angle_gamma   90.00
#
_symmetry.space_group_name_H-M   'P 1'
#
loop_
_entity.id
_entity.type
_entity.pdbx_description
1 polymer ?
#
loop_
_entity_poly.entity_id
_entity_poly.type
_entity_poly.pdbx_seq_one_letter_code
_entity_poly.pdbx_strand_id
1 'polypeptide(L)' 'MTNLTPSPDSPGVHVSKPSASTPAHASAVCHCGASATATGDTQVQALVEGYSANHGPAHGKERGR' A
#
# COMPACT_ATOMS: atom_id res chain seq x y z
N MET A 1 -19.23 2.87 3.21
CA MET A 1 -17.86 2.91 2.63
C MET A 1 -17.33 1.48 2.66
N THR A 2 -16.86 0.95 1.54
CA THR A 2 -16.21 -0.37 1.49
C THR A 2 -14.97 -0.34 2.38
N ASN A 3 -14.77 -1.36 3.20
CA ASN A 3 -13.50 -1.52 3.90
C ASN A 3 -12.43 -1.87 2.86
N LEU A 4 -11.62 -0.88 2.47
CA LEU A 4 -10.52 -1.03 1.52
C LEU A 4 -9.21 -1.42 2.22
N THR A 5 -9.29 -1.82 3.51
CA THR A 5 -8.12 -2.30 4.24
C THR A 5 -7.65 -3.61 3.63
N PRO A 6 -6.37 -3.72 3.23
CA PRO A 6 -5.84 -4.93 2.62
C PRO A 6 -5.89 -6.09 3.61
N SER A 7 -6.10 -7.29 3.07
CA SER A 7 -6.23 -8.55 3.82
C SER A 7 -5.38 -9.63 3.15
N PRO A 8 -4.99 -10.73 3.82
CA PRO A 8 -4.31 -11.83 3.14
C PRO A 8 -5.05 -12.38 1.91
N ASP A 9 -6.39 -12.40 1.93
CA ASP A 9 -7.24 -12.83 0.80
C ASP A 9 -7.30 -11.81 -0.35
N SER A 10 -6.98 -10.54 -0.06
CA SER A 10 -6.96 -9.42 -1.02
C SER A 10 -5.82 -8.47 -0.64
N PRO A 11 -4.56 -8.85 -0.90
CA PRO A 11 -3.40 -8.07 -0.51
C PRO A 11 -3.29 -6.79 -1.33
N GLY A 12 -2.52 -5.84 -0.81
CA GLY A 12 -2.45 -4.50 -1.36
C GLY A 12 -1.91 -3.49 -0.36
N VAL A 13 -1.86 -2.23 -0.79
CA VAL A 13 -1.60 -1.08 0.07
C VAL A 13 -2.84 -0.20 0.07
N HIS A 14 -3.30 0.18 1.25
CA HIS A 14 -4.33 1.19 1.43
C HIS A 14 -3.73 2.40 2.11
N VAL A 15 -3.93 3.57 1.48
CA VAL A 15 -3.48 4.86 1.99
C VAL A 15 -4.70 5.72 2.29
N SER A 16 -4.69 6.38 3.44
CA SER A 16 -5.73 7.29 3.88
C SER A 16 -5.11 8.59 4.37
N LYS A 17 -5.61 9.72 3.86
CA LYS A 17 -5.24 11.06 4.33
C LYS A 17 -6.49 11.93 4.37
N PRO A 18 -7.16 12.04 5.53
CA PRO A 18 -8.49 12.66 5.61
C PRO A 18 -8.46 14.18 5.40
N SER A 19 -7.32 14.83 5.61
CA SER A 19 -7.10 16.24 5.29
C SER A 19 -5.61 16.55 5.12
N ALA A 20 -5.28 17.70 4.51
CA ALA A 20 -3.89 18.11 4.30
C ALA A 20 -3.10 18.25 5.62
N SER A 21 -3.78 18.63 6.71
CA SER A 21 -3.17 18.86 8.03
C SER A 21 -3.12 17.61 8.91
N THR A 22 -3.79 16.52 8.52
CA THR A 22 -3.73 15.24 9.24
C THR A 22 -2.61 14.37 8.65
N PRO A 23 -1.76 13.73 9.49
CA PRO A 23 -0.79 12.77 9.01
C PRO A 23 -1.45 11.69 8.13
N ALA A 24 -0.81 11.31 7.03
CA ALA A 24 -1.25 10.16 6.25
C ALA A 24 -1.10 8.88 7.06
N HIS A 25 -1.98 7.91 6.82
CA HIS A 25 -1.88 6.57 7.37
C HIS A 25 -1.95 5.55 6.25
N ALA A 26 -1.11 4.52 6.31
CA ALA A 26 -1.14 3.43 5.35
C ALA A 26 -1.02 2.06 6.01
N SER A 27 -1.64 1.08 5.37
CA SER A 27 -1.53 -0.33 5.73
C SER A 27 -1.24 -1.15 4.48
N ALA A 28 -0.33 -2.10 4.58
CA ALA A 28 0.06 -3.00 3.51
C ALA A 28 -0.06 -4.44 3.98
N VAL A 29 -0.60 -5.30 3.12
CA VAL A 29 -0.53 -6.76 3.28
C VAL A 29 0.04 -7.33 1.99
N CYS A 30 1.07 -8.16 2.13
CA CYS A 30 1.75 -8.84 1.04
C CYS A 30 1.20 -10.25 0.86
N HIS A 31 1.23 -10.77 -0.38
CA HIS A 31 0.87 -12.17 -0.67
C HIS A 31 1.73 -13.20 0.09
N CYS A 32 2.92 -12.82 0.56
CA CYS A 32 3.78 -13.68 1.38
C CYS A 32 3.36 -13.77 2.85
N GLY A 33 2.29 -13.08 3.26
CA GLY A 33 1.80 -13.03 4.64
C GLY A 33 2.44 -11.94 5.50
N ALA A 34 3.39 -11.16 4.96
CA ALA A 34 3.92 -9.98 5.65
C ALA A 34 2.89 -8.84 5.65
N SER A 35 2.86 -8.07 6.73
CA SER A 35 2.03 -6.88 6.86
C SER A 35 2.82 -5.72 7.46
N ALA A 36 2.51 -4.50 7.05
CA ALA A 36 3.16 -3.30 7.56
C ALA A 36 2.17 -2.13 7.68
N THR A 37 2.44 -1.21 8.61
CA THR A 37 1.66 0.01 8.81
C THR A 37 2.60 1.20 8.92
N ALA A 38 2.18 2.36 8.42
CA ALA A 38 2.97 3.59 8.46
C ALA A 38 2.08 4.80 8.77
N THR A 39 2.64 5.76 9.54
CA THR A 39 1.97 7.02 9.89
C THR A 39 2.89 8.20 9.58
N GLY A 40 2.36 9.19 8.87
CA GLY A 40 3.10 10.35 8.39
C GLY A 40 3.49 10.21 6.92
N ASP A 41 3.46 11.33 6.20
CA ASP A 41 3.56 11.37 4.74
C ASP A 41 4.81 10.68 4.19
N THR A 42 5.98 10.96 4.78
CA THR A 42 7.25 10.35 4.34
C THR A 42 7.29 8.85 4.61
N GLN A 43 6.77 8.38 5.75
CA GLN A 43 6.74 6.96 6.07
C GLN A 43 5.76 6.20 5.17
N VAL A 44 4.60 6.80 4.90
CA VAL A 44 3.60 6.27 3.97
C VAL A 44 4.17 6.18 2.56
N GLN A 45 4.91 7.21 2.11
CA GLN A 45 5.59 7.17 0.82
C GLN A 45 6.58 6.00 0.75
N ALA A 46 7.47 5.88 1.74
CA ALA A 46 8.46 4.80 1.79
C ALA A 46 7.80 3.40 1.80
N LEU A 47 6.66 3.25 2.49
CA LEU A 47 5.87 2.02 2.50
C LEU A 47 5.33 1.68 1.09
N VAL A 48 4.73 2.64 0.40
CA VAL A 48 4.17 2.46 -0.95
C VAL A 48 5.27 2.15 -1.96
N GLU A 49 6.39 2.86 -1.90
CA GLU A 49 7.56 2.62 -2.76
C GLU A 49 8.14 1.23 -2.51
N GLY A 50 8.32 0.84 -1.25
CA GLY A 50 8.78 -0.49 -0.87
C GLY A 50 7.85 -1.59 -1.35
N TYR A 51 6.53 -1.45 -1.17
CA TYR A 51 5.56 -2.42 -1.69
C TYR A 51 5.63 -2.53 -3.22
N SER A 52 5.69 -1.39 -3.91
CA SER A 52 5.75 -1.35 -5.39
C SER A 52 7.05 -1.96 -5.93
N ALA A 53 8.18 -1.74 -5.26
CA ALA A 53 9.47 -2.34 -5.64
C ALA A 53 9.48 -3.87 -5.47
N ASN A 54 8.79 -4.39 -4.45
CA ASN A 54 8.77 -5.82 -4.15
C ASN A 54 7.68 -6.61 -4.89
N HIS A 55 6.56 -5.96 -5.23
CA HIS A 55 5.39 -6.66 -5.78
C HIS A 55 4.92 -6.12 -7.14
N GLY A 56 5.54 -5.04 -7.63
CA GLY A 56 5.17 -4.39 -8.89
C GLY A 56 3.78 -3.74 -8.83
N PRO A 57 3.45 -2.86 -9.78
CA PRO A 57 2.07 -2.46 -9.99
C PRO A 57 1.24 -3.69 -10.37
N ALA A 58 0.06 -3.86 -9.78
CA ALA A 58 -0.88 -4.91 -10.19
C ALA A 58 -1.23 -4.85 -11.71
N HIS A 59 -1.07 -3.68 -12.33
CA HIS A 59 -1.25 -3.41 -13.76
C HIS A 59 0.07 -3.35 -14.56
N GLY A 60 1.18 -3.92 -14.03
CA GLY A 60 2.48 -3.97 -14.70
C GLY A 60 2.67 -5.14 -15.67
N LYS A 61 1.59 -5.83 -16.07
CA LYS A 61 1.64 -6.98 -17.00
C LYS A 61 1.50 -6.58 -18.47
N GLU A 62 2.22 -5.56 -18.93
CA GLU A 62 2.49 -5.35 -20.36
C GLU A 62 3.88 -4.74 -20.57
N ARG A 63 4.95 -5.43 -20.18
CA ARG A 63 6.23 -5.29 -20.89
C ARG A 63 6.35 -6.49 -21.80
N GLY A 64 5.66 -6.37 -22.94
CA GLY A 64 5.86 -7.24 -24.10
C GLY A 64 7.34 -7.29 -24.43
N ARG A 65 7.81 -8.51 -24.63
CA ARG A 65 9.14 -8.88 -25.09
C ARG A 65 9.34 -8.48 -26.55
#